data_AF-A0A7W8JAS0-F1
#
_entry.id   AF-A0A7W8JAS0-F1
#
_cell.length_a   1.000
_cell.length_b   1.000
_cell.length_c   1.000
_cell.angle_alpha   90.00
_cell.angle_beta   90.00
_cell.angle_gamma   90.00
#
_symmetry.space_group_name_H-M   'P 1'
#
loop_
_entity.id
_entity.type
_entity.pdbx_description
1 polymer ?
#
loop_
_entity_poly.entity_id
_entity_poly.type
_entity_poly.pdbx_seq_one_letter_code
_entity_poly.pdbx_strand_id
1 'polypeptide(L)'
;MPVSIPKDLALDPLASVVVDPQLLDSLHDAQAGSSLPLLQRSAETPRYSKERAELALTWLRASRIFKATDWSALDGKILSSDTLTGISSESRVDAWNKPFCVLVEDKQVAFISSDGTVARDCNSLRHVAEKAVAASHDARLTRAGSLLVTVQSRSGGATAPESH
;
A
#
# COMPACT_ATOMS: atom_id res chain seq x y z
N MET A 1 -14.96 -31.15 -1.93
CA MET A 1 -15.08 -29.80 -2.53
C MET A 1 -13.85 -29.00 -2.15
N PRO A 2 -13.10 -28.39 -3.08
CA PRO A 2 -12.01 -27.50 -2.70
C PRO A 2 -12.62 -26.31 -1.96
N VAL A 3 -12.15 -26.06 -0.74
CA VAL A 3 -12.57 -24.92 0.07
C VAL A 3 -12.01 -23.66 -0.59
N SER A 4 -12.87 -22.88 -1.24
CA SER A 4 -12.51 -21.54 -1.71
C SER A 4 -12.33 -20.66 -0.49
N ILE A 5 -11.07 -20.46 -0.08
CA ILE A 5 -10.73 -19.48 0.95
C ILE A 5 -11.18 -18.11 0.42
N PRO A 6 -12.01 -17.35 1.16
CA PRO A 6 -12.35 -15.98 0.79
C PRO A 6 -11.05 -15.21 0.54
N LYS A 7 -10.96 -14.47 -0.58
CA LYS A 7 -9.75 -13.73 -0.97
C LYS A 7 -9.21 -12.85 0.17
N ASP A 8 -10.11 -12.33 1.00
CA ASP A 8 -9.80 -11.48 2.14
C ASP A 8 -9.08 -12.25 3.27
N LEU A 9 -9.44 -13.52 3.50
CA LEU A 9 -8.79 -14.37 4.51
C LEU A 9 -7.32 -14.66 4.16
N ALA A 10 -7.01 -14.75 2.86
CA ALA A 10 -5.63 -14.96 2.38
C ALA A 10 -4.76 -13.69 2.48
N LEU A 11 -5.38 -12.50 2.59
CA LEU A 11 -4.70 -11.22 2.68
C LEU A 11 -4.41 -10.78 4.13
N ASP A 12 -5.19 -11.26 5.09
CA ASP A 12 -4.98 -11.00 6.52
C ASP A 12 -3.56 -11.39 7.03
N PRO A 13 -3.01 -12.58 6.74
CA PRO A 13 -1.64 -12.91 7.14
C PRO A 13 -0.59 -12.07 6.40
N LEU A 14 -0.87 -11.65 5.17
CA LEU A 14 0.03 -10.76 4.41
C LEU A 14 0.15 -9.39 5.10
N ALA A 15 -0.95 -8.88 5.68
CA ALA A 15 -0.99 -7.59 6.36
C ALA A 15 0.10 -7.46 7.44
N SER A 16 0.38 -8.54 8.20
CA SER A 16 1.40 -8.53 9.26
C SER A 16 2.83 -8.26 8.76
N VAL A 17 3.09 -8.47 7.46
CA VAL A 17 4.43 -8.34 6.87
C VAL A 17 4.57 -7.03 6.11
N VAL A 18 3.50 -6.60 5.45
CA VAL A 18 3.52 -5.50 4.47
C VAL A 18 2.96 -4.18 5.00
N VAL A 19 2.35 -4.20 6.18
CA VAL A 19 1.84 -3.01 6.87
C VAL A 19 2.75 -2.67 8.04
N ASP A 20 2.96 -1.38 8.29
CA ASP A 20 3.68 -0.92 9.46
C ASP A 20 2.99 -1.41 10.75
N PRO A 21 3.74 -1.97 11.72
CA PRO A 21 3.16 -2.45 12.97
C PRO A 21 2.35 -1.39 13.73
N GLN A 22 2.76 -0.12 13.73
CA GLN A 22 2.03 0.95 14.42
C GLN A 22 0.68 1.23 13.77
N LEU A 23 0.56 1.03 12.46
CA LEU A 23 -0.71 1.10 11.75
C LEU A 23 -1.62 -0.06 12.16
N LEU A 24 -1.08 -1.27 12.33
CA LEU A 24 -1.85 -2.39 12.85
C LEU A 24 -2.27 -2.17 14.31
N ASP A 25 -1.38 -1.68 15.18
CA ASP A 25 -1.69 -1.41 16.60
C ASP A 25 -2.78 -0.34 16.75
N SER A 26 -2.81 0.68 15.88
CA SER A 26 -3.88 1.68 15.86
C SER A 26 -5.27 1.11 15.53
N LEU A 27 -5.34 -0.01 14.81
CA LEU A 27 -6.59 -0.75 14.62
C LEU A 27 -6.98 -1.51 15.89
N HIS A 28 -6.00 -1.98 16.66
CA HIS A 28 -6.21 -2.76 17.89
C HIS A 28 -6.63 -1.91 19.08
N ASP A 29 -6.10 -0.68 19.21
CA ASP A 29 -6.43 0.24 20.32
C ASP A 29 -7.89 0.69 20.34
N ALA A 30 -8.63 0.52 19.24
CA ALA A 30 -10.08 0.74 19.21
C ALA A 30 -10.87 -0.22 20.12
N GLN A 31 -10.27 -1.33 20.58
CA GLN A 31 -10.85 -2.27 21.55
C GLN A 31 -9.80 -2.88 22.49
N ALA A 32 -9.00 -2.06 23.16
CA ALA A 32 -8.16 -2.53 24.26
C ALA A 32 -9.03 -3.10 25.40
N GLY A 33 -9.27 -4.41 25.36
CA GLY A 33 -10.02 -5.15 26.39
C GLY A 33 -10.06 -6.68 26.24
N SER A 34 -9.46 -7.27 25.19
CA SER A 34 -9.47 -8.73 25.00
C SER A 34 -8.05 -9.28 24.89
N SER A 35 -7.73 -10.29 25.69
CA SER A 35 -6.43 -10.98 25.79
C SER A 35 -6.32 -12.23 24.90
N LEU A 36 -7.24 -12.40 23.94
CA LEU A 36 -7.31 -13.63 23.15
C LEU A 36 -6.20 -13.74 22.07
N PRO A 37 -5.73 -14.96 21.75
CA PRO A 37 -4.82 -15.21 20.63
C PRO A 37 -5.37 -14.66 19.30
N LEU A 38 -4.49 -14.16 18.42
CA LEU A 38 -4.84 -13.50 17.15
C LEU A 38 -5.82 -14.31 16.28
N LEU A 39 -5.64 -15.62 16.18
CA LEU A 39 -6.51 -16.53 15.40
C LEU A 39 -7.92 -16.70 15.99
N GLN A 40 -8.07 -16.60 17.31
CA GLN A 40 -9.37 -16.66 17.98
C GLN A 40 -10.12 -15.34 17.85
N ARG A 41 -9.41 -14.21 17.95
CA ARG A 41 -9.99 -12.87 17.78
C ARG A 41 -10.42 -12.57 16.33
N SER A 42 -9.71 -13.11 15.33
CA SER A 42 -10.11 -13.03 13.92
C SER A 42 -11.39 -13.80 13.60
N ALA A 43 -11.68 -14.88 14.35
CA ALA A 43 -12.95 -15.60 14.23
C ALA A 43 -14.12 -14.86 14.92
N GLU A 44 -13.83 -14.09 15.97
CA GLU A 44 -14.85 -13.40 16.79
C GLU A 44 -15.15 -11.96 16.33
N THR A 45 -14.29 -11.34 15.52
CA THR A 45 -14.50 -9.97 15.01
C THR A 45 -14.16 -9.86 13.52
N PRO A 46 -15.12 -10.20 12.62
CA PRO A 46 -14.92 -10.17 11.16
C PRO A 46 -14.44 -8.83 10.60
N ARG A 47 -14.69 -7.73 11.34
CA ARG A 47 -14.34 -6.37 10.95
C ARG A 47 -12.82 -6.14 10.92
N TYR A 48 -12.05 -6.65 11.89
CA TYR A 48 -10.60 -6.45 11.93
C TYR A 48 -9.88 -7.22 10.83
N SER A 49 -10.28 -8.47 10.59
CA SER A 49 -9.74 -9.26 9.49
C SER A 49 -10.04 -8.61 8.13
N LYS A 50 -11.21 -7.98 8.00
CA LYS A 50 -11.55 -7.20 6.80
C LYS A 50 -10.65 -5.96 6.65
N GLU A 51 -10.52 -5.13 7.70
CA GLU A 51 -9.68 -3.91 7.64
C GLU A 51 -8.21 -4.24 7.36
N ARG A 52 -7.67 -5.31 7.97
CA ARG A 52 -6.32 -5.80 7.69
C ARG A 52 -6.17 -6.29 6.25
N ALA A 53 -7.14 -7.02 5.73
CA ALA A 53 -7.16 -7.47 4.34
C ALA A 53 -7.22 -6.28 3.36
N GLU A 54 -8.00 -5.23 3.65
CA GLU A 54 -8.07 -4.01 2.86
C GLU A 54 -6.72 -3.27 2.80
N LEU A 55 -6.01 -3.18 3.93
CA LEU A 55 -4.66 -2.61 3.96
C LEU A 55 -3.66 -3.44 3.13
N ALA A 56 -3.66 -4.76 3.30
CA ALA A 56 -2.80 -5.65 2.52
C ALA A 56 -3.12 -5.58 1.01
N LEU A 57 -4.39 -5.51 0.65
CA LEU A 57 -4.82 -5.37 -0.75
C LEU A 57 -4.35 -4.04 -1.36
N THR A 58 -4.46 -2.96 -0.60
CA THR A 58 -4.00 -1.62 -1.01
C THR A 58 -2.51 -1.63 -1.32
N TRP A 59 -1.69 -2.19 -0.42
CA TRP A 59 -0.26 -2.36 -0.65
C TRP A 59 0.05 -3.27 -1.85
N LEU A 60 -0.67 -4.39 -1.98
CA LEU A 60 -0.46 -5.35 -3.05
C LEU A 60 -0.73 -4.72 -4.42
N ARG A 61 -1.80 -3.93 -4.55
CA ARG A 61 -2.15 -3.25 -5.80
C ARG A 61 -1.14 -2.15 -6.14
N ALA A 62 -0.71 -1.33 -5.17
CA ALA A 62 0.39 -0.38 -5.36
C ALA A 62 1.66 -1.08 -5.89
N SER A 63 2.02 -2.23 -5.30
CA SER A 63 3.18 -3.03 -5.71
C SER A 63 3.05 -3.63 -7.11
N ARG A 64 1.83 -4.00 -7.52
CA ARG A 64 1.58 -4.45 -8.90
C ARG A 64 1.72 -3.31 -9.89
N ILE A 65 1.20 -2.13 -9.57
CA ILE A 65 1.38 -0.93 -10.39
C ILE A 65 2.88 -0.62 -10.53
N PHE A 66 3.60 -0.61 -9.41
CA PHE A 66 5.04 -0.37 -9.38
C PHE A 66 5.82 -1.30 -10.34
N LYS A 67 5.55 -2.60 -10.29
CA LYS A 67 6.23 -3.59 -11.13
C LYS A 67 5.83 -3.55 -12.60
N ALA A 68 4.62 -3.11 -12.91
CA ALA A 68 4.06 -3.11 -14.26
C ALA A 68 4.35 -1.83 -15.06
N THR A 69 4.88 -0.79 -14.42
CA THR A 69 5.07 0.53 -15.04
C THR A 69 6.55 0.81 -15.25
N ASP A 70 6.89 1.35 -16.42
CA ASP A 70 8.19 2.02 -16.62
C ASP A 70 8.10 3.46 -16.12
N TRP A 71 8.84 3.75 -15.05
CA TRP A 71 8.81 5.04 -14.35
C TRP A 71 9.76 6.08 -14.94
N SER A 72 10.60 5.72 -15.91
CA SER A 72 11.64 6.61 -16.47
C SER A 72 11.11 7.92 -17.03
N ALA A 73 9.99 7.88 -17.77
CA ALA A 73 9.38 9.05 -18.41
C ALA A 73 8.49 9.90 -17.46
N LEU A 74 8.33 9.46 -16.21
CA LEU A 74 7.40 10.03 -15.24
C LEU A 74 8.11 10.73 -14.08
N ASP A 75 9.44 10.79 -14.09
CA ASP A 75 10.21 11.37 -13.00
C ASP A 75 9.82 12.83 -12.69
N GLY A 76 9.73 13.16 -11.40
CA GLY A 76 9.27 14.45 -10.86
C GLY A 76 7.75 14.71 -10.95
N LYS A 77 6.99 13.80 -11.55
CA LYS A 77 5.54 13.97 -11.75
C LYS A 77 4.75 13.32 -10.62
N ILE A 78 3.65 13.99 -10.28
CA ILE A 78 2.58 13.43 -9.47
C ILE A 78 1.35 13.23 -10.36
N LEU A 79 0.75 12.05 -10.31
CA LEU A 79 -0.35 11.65 -11.19
C LEU A 79 -1.32 10.70 -10.49
N SER A 80 -2.53 10.60 -11.04
CA SER A 80 -3.50 9.59 -10.62
C SER A 80 -3.19 8.26 -11.32
N SER A 81 -3.23 7.14 -10.60
CA SER A 81 -3.06 5.81 -11.18
C SER A 81 -4.07 5.49 -12.29
N ASP A 82 -5.21 6.16 -12.36
CA ASP A 82 -6.18 5.99 -13.45
C ASP A 82 -5.60 6.35 -14.82
N THR A 83 -4.63 7.27 -14.87
CA THR A 83 -3.98 7.70 -16.12
C THR A 83 -2.93 6.70 -16.62
N LEU A 84 -2.55 5.71 -15.82
CA LEU A 84 -1.53 4.72 -16.18
C LEU A 84 -2.10 3.71 -17.16
N THR A 85 -1.64 3.72 -18.41
CA THR A 85 -2.05 2.76 -19.44
C THR A 85 -1.36 1.40 -19.27
N GLY A 86 -1.97 0.32 -19.75
CA GLY A 86 -1.36 -1.03 -19.73
C GLY A 86 -1.56 -1.84 -18.43
N ILE A 87 -2.18 -1.25 -17.41
CA ILE A 87 -2.53 -1.92 -16.15
C ILE A 87 -4.04 -2.15 -16.12
N SER A 88 -4.53 -3.26 -15.55
CA SER A 88 -5.99 -3.45 -15.41
C SER A 88 -6.62 -2.41 -14.48
N SER A 89 -7.85 -1.97 -14.77
CA SER A 89 -8.58 -1.00 -13.94
C SER A 89 -8.69 -1.44 -12.48
N GLU A 90 -8.93 -2.73 -12.23
CA GLU A 90 -8.98 -3.31 -10.87
C GLU A 90 -7.66 -3.12 -10.10
N SER A 91 -6.51 -3.17 -10.79
CA SER A 91 -5.21 -3.00 -10.13
C SER A 91 -4.83 -1.54 -9.91
N ARG A 92 -5.50 -0.59 -10.60
CA ARG A 92 -5.22 0.85 -10.49
C ARG A 92 -5.87 1.49 -9.26
N VAL A 93 -6.69 0.78 -8.51
CA VAL A 93 -7.44 1.33 -7.37
C VAL A 93 -7.07 0.65 -6.06
N ASP A 94 -7.17 1.37 -4.95
CA ASP A 94 -7.01 0.82 -3.60
C ASP A 94 -8.17 -0.12 -3.22
N ALA A 95 -8.16 -0.63 -1.98
CA ALA A 95 -9.20 -1.53 -1.50
C ALA A 95 -10.60 -0.89 -1.45
N TRP A 96 -10.70 0.44 -1.44
CA TRP A 96 -11.95 1.21 -1.45
C TRP A 96 -12.33 1.70 -2.85
N ASN A 97 -11.72 1.13 -3.90
CA ASN A 97 -11.95 1.46 -5.30
C ASN A 97 -11.69 2.93 -5.65
N LYS A 98 -10.69 3.55 -5.00
CA LYS A 98 -10.19 4.88 -5.35
C LYS A 98 -8.83 4.78 -6.04
N PRO A 99 -8.55 5.61 -7.05
CA PRO A 99 -7.21 5.65 -7.62
C PRO A 99 -6.19 6.10 -6.59
N PHE A 100 -4.95 5.62 -6.77
CA PHE A 100 -3.80 6.10 -6.02
C PHE A 100 -3.33 7.44 -6.59
N CYS A 101 -2.80 8.29 -5.73
CA CYS A 101 -1.90 9.35 -6.14
C CYS A 101 -0.46 8.82 -6.12
N VAL A 102 0.22 8.93 -7.25
CA VAL A 102 1.54 8.37 -7.48
C VAL A 102 2.52 9.51 -7.73
N LEU A 103 3.50 9.66 -6.84
CA LEU A 103 4.66 10.54 -7.05
C LEU A 103 5.85 9.69 -7.48
N VAL A 104 6.49 10.07 -8.57
CA VAL A 104 7.75 9.47 -9.03
C VAL A 104 8.86 10.46 -8.73
N GLU A 105 9.85 10.04 -7.96
CA GLU A 105 10.95 10.90 -7.54
C GLU A 105 12.26 10.12 -7.52
N ASP A 106 13.13 10.42 -8.48
CA ASP A 106 14.44 9.81 -8.69
C ASP A 106 14.35 8.27 -8.65
N LYS A 107 14.89 7.65 -7.58
CA LYS A 107 14.93 6.20 -7.39
C LYS A 107 13.76 5.66 -6.58
N GLN A 108 12.71 6.43 -6.34
CA GLN A 108 11.60 6.01 -5.51
C GLN A 108 10.25 6.41 -6.14
N VAL A 109 9.23 5.64 -5.80
CA VAL A 109 7.84 5.91 -6.20
C VAL A 109 6.97 5.81 -4.97
N ALA A 110 6.31 6.91 -4.60
CA ALA A 110 5.35 6.93 -3.51
C ALA A 110 3.94 6.73 -4.04
N PHE A 111 3.21 5.81 -3.43
CA PHE A 111 1.78 5.60 -3.65
C PHE A 111 1.02 6.08 -2.43
N ILE A 112 0.05 6.95 -2.66
CA ILE A 112 -0.84 7.48 -1.62
C ILE A 112 -2.26 7.04 -1.92
N SER A 113 -2.91 6.47 -0.91
CA SER A 113 -4.34 6.14 -0.89
C SER A 113 -5.02 6.93 0.22
N SER A 114 -6.23 7.40 -0.06
CA SER A 114 -7.17 7.80 0.99
C SER A 114 -7.80 6.54 1.55
N ASP A 115 -7.88 6.40 2.87
CA ASP A 115 -8.53 5.29 3.58
C ASP A 115 -10.07 5.22 3.39
N GLY A 116 -10.55 5.47 2.17
CA GLY A 116 -11.97 5.53 1.80
C GLY A 116 -12.65 6.87 2.07
N THR A 117 -11.97 7.84 2.70
CA THR A 117 -12.62 9.05 3.22
C THR A 117 -12.93 10.12 2.17
N VAL A 118 -11.97 10.51 1.29
CA VAL A 118 -12.23 11.51 0.22
C VAL A 118 -11.22 11.33 -0.93
N ALA A 119 -11.69 11.40 -2.19
CA ALA A 119 -10.81 11.53 -3.36
C ALA A 119 -10.15 12.92 -3.34
N ARG A 120 -8.82 12.97 -3.20
CA ARG A 120 -8.06 14.22 -3.15
C ARG A 120 -7.32 14.46 -4.45
N ASP A 121 -7.23 15.73 -4.87
CA ASP A 121 -6.38 16.12 -5.99
C ASP A 121 -4.93 15.73 -5.68
N CYS A 122 -4.31 14.93 -6.55
CA CYS A 122 -2.97 14.44 -6.33
C CYS A 122 -1.95 15.57 -6.20
N ASN A 123 -2.16 16.72 -6.86
CA ASN A 123 -1.25 17.87 -6.69
C ASN A 123 -1.23 18.39 -5.24
N SER A 124 -2.37 18.36 -4.55
CA SER A 124 -2.47 18.77 -3.14
C SER A 124 -1.72 17.84 -2.19
N LEU A 125 -1.40 16.61 -2.63
CA LEU A 125 -0.71 15.59 -1.84
C LEU A 125 0.79 15.51 -2.12
N ARG A 126 1.31 16.34 -3.03
CA ARG A 126 2.73 16.36 -3.41
C ARG A 126 3.66 16.47 -2.20
N HIS A 127 3.42 17.44 -1.31
CA HIS A 127 4.26 17.64 -0.13
C HIS A 127 4.27 16.43 0.82
N VAL A 128 3.14 15.72 0.95
CA VAL A 128 3.06 14.49 1.75
C VAL A 128 3.90 13.38 1.10
N ALA A 129 3.81 13.24 -0.22
CA ALA A 129 4.56 12.25 -0.98
C ALA A 129 6.08 12.51 -0.88
N GLU A 130 6.54 13.73 -1.13
CA GLU A 130 7.96 14.13 -1.04
C GLU A 130 8.52 13.85 0.36
N LYS A 131 7.76 14.21 1.41
CA LYS A 131 8.16 13.92 2.79
C LYS A 131 8.27 12.41 3.06
N ALA A 132 7.36 11.61 2.50
CA ALA A 132 7.39 10.15 2.67
C ALA A 132 8.57 9.52 1.93
N VAL A 133 8.87 9.98 0.71
CA VAL A 133 10.04 9.55 -0.06
C VAL A 133 11.33 9.84 0.71
N ALA A 134 11.47 11.05 1.25
CA ALA A 134 12.65 11.44 2.03
C ALA A 134 12.81 10.67 3.35
N ALA A 135 11.71 10.20 3.95
CA ALA A 135 11.71 9.56 5.26
C ALA A 135 11.75 8.02 5.22
N SER A 136 11.35 7.40 4.11
CA SER A 136 11.17 5.95 4.04
C SER A 136 12.07 5.28 3.01
N HIS A 137 12.71 4.19 3.45
CA HIS A 137 13.39 3.22 2.58
C HIS A 137 12.71 1.84 2.64
N ASP A 138 11.62 1.70 3.41
CA ASP A 138 10.83 0.50 3.52
C ASP A 138 9.58 0.61 2.63
N ALA A 139 9.29 -0.47 1.91
CA ALA A 139 8.10 -0.58 1.06
C ALA A 139 6.82 -0.84 1.85
N ARG A 140 6.87 -1.05 3.17
CA ARG A 140 5.66 -1.23 3.99
C ARG A 140 4.67 -0.07 3.84
N LEU A 141 3.39 -0.40 3.98
CA LEU A 141 2.30 0.56 4.02
C LEU A 141 2.26 1.22 5.40
N THR A 142 2.41 2.53 5.44
CA THR A 142 2.44 3.37 6.64
C THR A 142 1.26 4.33 6.64
N ARG A 143 1.02 5.00 7.77
CA ARG A 143 0.00 6.05 7.90
C ARG A 143 0.64 7.43 8.04
N ALA A 144 0.17 8.39 7.24
CA ALA A 144 0.53 9.79 7.31
C ALA A 144 -0.75 10.63 7.53
N GLY A 145 -1.11 10.84 8.80
CA GLY A 145 -2.41 11.44 9.15
C GLY A 145 -3.57 10.53 8.73
N SER A 146 -4.46 11.01 7.86
CA SER A 146 -5.57 10.23 7.31
C SER A 146 -5.22 9.51 5.99
N LEU A 147 -3.95 9.46 5.61
CA LEU A 147 -3.50 8.89 4.34
C LEU A 147 -2.68 7.63 4.58
N LEU A 148 -2.80 6.70 3.65
CA LEU A 148 -1.97 5.50 3.58
C LEU A 148 -0.89 5.71 2.53
N VAL A 149 0.36 5.42 2.89
CA VAL A 149 1.51 5.68 2.03
C VAL A 149 2.44 4.47 1.99
N THR A 150 2.88 4.09 0.78
CA THR A 150 3.97 3.12 0.58
C THR A 150 4.96 3.72 -0.41
N VAL A 151 6.25 3.54 -0.14
CA VAL A 151 7.35 4.06 -0.98
C VAL A 151 8.14 2.89 -1.52
N GLN A 152 8.18 2.74 -2.84
CA GLN A 152 8.87 1.63 -3.49
C GLN A 152 10.14 2.11 -4.17
N SER A 153 11.26 1.48 -3.82
CA SER A 153 12.56 1.77 -4.39
C SER A 153 12.71 1.16 -5.78
N ARG A 154 13.02 2.00 -6.75
CA ARG A 154 13.51 1.65 -8.08
C ARG A 154 14.98 1.25 -7.92
N SER A 155 15.24 -0.02 -7.64
CA SER A 155 16.61 -0.52 -7.74
C SER A 155 17.09 -0.31 -9.18
N GLY A 156 18.19 0.43 -9.33
CA GLY A 156 18.93 0.45 -10.59
C GLY A 156 19.43 -0.96 -10.85
N GLY A 157 18.83 -1.65 -11.82
CA GLY A 157 19.36 -2.90 -12.34
C GLY A 157 20.70 -2.64 -13.02
N ALA A 158 21.77 -2.61 -12.24
CA ALA A 158 23.15 -2.75 -12.68
C ALA A 158 23.97 -3.25 -11.49
N THR A 159 23.82 -4.53 -11.15
CA THR A 159 24.94 -5.28 -10.59
C THR A 159 26.04 -5.26 -11.66
N ALA A 160 27.05 -4.41 -11.48
CA ALA A 160 28.29 -4.52 -12.22
C ALA A 160 28.85 -5.95 -12.02
N PRO A 161 29.38 -6.61 -13.06
CA PRO A 161 30.06 -7.87 -12.85
C PRO A 161 31.32 -7.59 -12.00
N GLU A 162 31.42 -8.24 -10.84
CA GLU A 162 32.68 -8.37 -10.13
C GLU A 162 33.64 -9.15 -11.05
N SER A 163 34.57 -8.43 -11.66
CA SER A 163 35.76 -9.00 -12.26
C SER A 163 36.77 -9.31 -11.16
N HIS A 164 37.00 -10.60 -10.90
CA HIS A 164 38.20 -11.13 -10.27
C HIS A 164 38.69 -12.34 -11.06
#